data_AF-A0A7V7XD91-F1
#
_entry.id   AF-A0A7V7XD91-F1
#
_cell.length_a   1.000
_cell.length_b   1.000
_cell.length_c   1.000
_cell.angle_alpha   90.00
_cell.angle_beta   90.00
_cell.angle_gamma   90.00
#
_symmetry.space_group_name_H-M   'P 1'
#
loop_
_entity.id
_entity.type
_entity.pdbx_description
1 polymer ?
#
loop_
_entity_poly.entity_id
_entity_poly.type
_entity_poly.pdbx_seq_one_letter_code
_entity_poly.pdbx_strand_id
1 'polypeptide(L)'
;MGAFKSQAIALRYSLAYGLPIEYVTEAFHHEKHLPQSSILIDCTDNHLARREILKGVEAQKACVISCGNSATFGQVTIGDTGDREQLAAMIASMEAEETPSRLRDGLFRPCRHLPHFGLLYPELLEPEPPKTATEPQLSCGELLALGEQHPLLNEQVSLIAAGYLFKLLHRQPIISFVTTLDIHNLAVTSIPILPSELRAALAHL
;
A
#
# COMPACT_ATOMS: atom_id res chain seq x y z
N MET A 1 12.62 -18.23 21.90
CA MET A 1 12.08 -16.84 21.85
C MET A 1 13.23 -15.89 22.16
N GLY A 2 13.32 -14.74 21.48
CA GLY A 2 14.39 -13.75 21.73
C GLY A 2 15.03 -13.12 20.49
N ALA A 3 14.77 -13.62 19.28
CA ALA A 3 15.23 -13.01 18.04
C ALA A 3 14.22 -11.97 17.53
N PHE A 4 14.72 -10.91 16.88
CA PHE A 4 13.86 -9.94 16.20
C PHE A 4 13.08 -10.60 15.07
N LYS A 5 11.82 -10.17 14.87
CA LYS A 5 10.93 -10.71 13.82
C LYS A 5 11.59 -10.61 12.43
N SER A 6 12.23 -9.48 12.12
CA SER A 6 12.91 -9.24 10.83
C SER A 6 14.06 -10.22 10.59
N GLN A 7 14.93 -10.42 11.59
CA GLN A 7 16.03 -11.37 11.51
C GLN A 7 15.54 -12.81 11.30
N ALA A 8 14.52 -13.24 12.06
CA ALA A 8 14.01 -14.60 11.97
C ALA A 8 13.41 -14.90 10.59
N ILE A 9 12.67 -13.95 10.02
CA ILE A 9 12.05 -14.07 8.69
C ILE A 9 13.11 -14.07 7.59
N ALA A 10 14.05 -13.12 7.63
CA ALA A 10 15.12 -13.01 6.62
C ALA A 10 15.98 -14.27 6.56
N LEU A 11 16.35 -14.84 7.72
CA LEU A 11 17.13 -16.08 7.76
C LEU A 11 16.34 -17.27 7.20
N ARG A 12 15.06 -17.41 7.54
CA ARG A 12 14.23 -18.52 7.05
C ARG A 12 14.06 -18.47 5.55
N TYR A 13 13.73 -17.31 5.00
CA TYR A 13 13.48 -17.17 3.57
C TYR A 13 14.77 -17.15 2.75
N SER A 14 15.87 -16.62 3.27
CA SER A 14 17.17 -16.73 2.58
C SER A 14 17.63 -18.18 2.48
N LEU A 15 17.47 -18.98 3.53
CA LEU A 15 17.77 -20.41 3.50
C LEU A 15 16.82 -21.21 2.59
N ALA A 16 15.51 -20.90 2.62
CA ALA A 16 14.51 -21.63 1.85
C ALA A 16 14.62 -21.37 0.34
N TYR A 17 14.92 -20.13 -0.06
CA TYR A 17 14.90 -19.71 -1.46
C TYR A 17 16.26 -19.37 -2.06
N GLY A 18 17.34 -19.40 -1.26
CA GLY A 18 18.68 -19.05 -1.73
C GLY A 18 18.83 -17.57 -2.12
N LEU A 19 17.95 -16.70 -1.64
CA LEU A 19 17.95 -15.28 -1.95
C LEU A 19 18.68 -14.48 -0.86
N PRO A 20 19.53 -13.50 -1.21
CA PRO A 20 20.06 -12.57 -0.22
C PRO A 20 18.91 -11.71 0.31
N ILE A 21 18.65 -11.79 1.62
CA ILE A 21 17.64 -10.97 2.30
C ILE A 21 18.35 -10.24 3.44
N GLU A 22 18.43 -8.93 3.30
CA GLU A 22 18.91 -8.04 4.36
C GLU A 22 17.78 -7.76 5.35
N TYR A 23 18.14 -7.52 6.60
CA TYR A 23 17.19 -7.18 7.65
C TYR A 23 17.72 -6.06 8.54
N VAL A 24 16.80 -5.29 9.08
CA VAL A 24 17.05 -4.22 10.03
C VAL A 24 16.20 -4.47 11.27
N THR A 25 16.75 -4.22 12.46
CA THR A 25 16.08 -4.46 13.75
C THR A 25 15.73 -3.18 14.49
N GLU A 26 16.09 -2.03 13.94
CA GLU A 26 15.71 -0.71 14.45
C GLU A 26 14.45 -0.18 13.75
N ALA A 27 13.89 0.90 14.28
CA ALA A 27 12.73 1.56 13.67
C ALA A 27 13.06 2.06 12.26
N PHE A 28 12.09 1.99 11.35
CA PHE A 28 12.27 2.49 9.99
C PHE A 28 12.55 4.00 10.00
N HIS A 29 13.52 4.43 9.20
CA HIS A 29 13.87 5.83 8.97
C HIS A 29 14.22 5.97 7.50
N HIS A 30 13.48 6.80 6.78
CA HIS A 30 13.50 6.79 5.31
C HIS A 30 14.88 7.12 4.72
N GLU A 31 15.56 8.16 5.22
CA GLU A 31 16.89 8.55 4.72
C GLU A 31 17.97 7.47 4.92
N LYS A 32 17.79 6.60 5.92
CA LYS A 32 18.78 5.58 6.27
C LYS A 32 18.49 4.25 5.57
N HIS A 33 17.21 3.91 5.41
CA HIS A 33 16.80 2.57 5.01
C HIS A 33 16.18 2.48 3.61
N LEU A 34 15.80 3.60 3.00
CA LEU A 34 15.12 3.60 1.70
C LEU A 34 16.03 4.16 0.59
N PRO A 35 16.46 3.33 -0.37
CA PRO A 35 17.16 3.81 -1.57
C PRO A 35 16.22 4.57 -2.51
N GLN A 36 16.79 5.40 -3.39
CA GLN A 36 16.02 6.08 -4.44
C GLN A 36 15.31 5.10 -5.39
N SER A 37 14.11 5.46 -5.83
CA SER A 37 13.30 4.71 -6.82
C SER A 37 13.01 3.26 -6.41
N SER A 38 12.87 3.01 -5.12
CA SER A 38 12.56 1.68 -4.57
C SER A 38 11.07 1.35 -4.68
N ILE A 39 10.75 0.05 -4.61
CA ILE A 39 9.39 -0.42 -4.32
C ILE A 39 9.33 -0.73 -2.83
N LEU A 40 8.42 -0.07 -2.11
CA LEU A 40 8.20 -0.25 -0.69
C LEU A 40 6.89 -1.01 -0.47
N ILE A 41 6.90 -2.02 0.39
CA ILE A 41 5.68 -2.71 0.84
C ILE A 41 5.46 -2.35 2.31
N ASP A 42 4.40 -1.60 2.56
CA ASP A 42 4.01 -1.19 3.91
C ASP A 42 3.05 -2.23 4.50
N CYS A 43 3.50 -2.88 5.57
CA CYS A 43 2.71 -3.78 6.39
C CYS A 43 2.72 -3.33 7.86
N THR A 44 2.81 -2.01 8.10
CA THR A 44 2.92 -1.43 9.44
C THR A 44 1.55 -1.22 10.08
N ASP A 45 1.53 -1.31 11.41
CA ASP A 45 0.32 -1.27 12.23
C ASP A 45 0.11 0.07 12.95
N ASN A 46 0.97 1.08 12.70
CA ASN A 46 0.89 2.34 13.42
C ASN A 46 1.16 3.56 12.53
N HIS A 47 0.50 4.65 12.92
CA HIS A 47 0.54 5.92 12.22
C HIS A 47 1.94 6.55 12.13
N LEU A 48 2.79 6.38 13.15
CA LEU A 48 4.16 6.95 13.14
C LEU A 48 5.02 6.32 12.04
N ALA A 49 4.99 4.99 11.93
CA ALA A 49 5.69 4.26 10.88
C ALA A 49 5.16 4.63 9.49
N ARG A 50 3.83 4.72 9.34
CA ARG A 50 3.18 5.15 8.08
C ARG A 50 3.59 6.56 7.66
N ARG A 51 3.64 7.51 8.59
CA ARG A 51 4.12 8.88 8.31
C ARG A 51 5.57 8.89 7.84
N GLU A 52 6.41 8.08 8.46
CA GLU A 52 7.82 7.96 8.07
C GLU A 52 7.99 7.32 6.68
N ILE A 53 7.15 6.34 6.35
CA ILE A 53 7.07 5.75 5.00
C ILE A 53 6.70 6.81 3.96
N LEU A 54 5.69 7.65 4.22
CA LEU A 54 5.26 8.67 3.26
C LEU A 54 6.33 9.74 3.02
N LYS A 55 7.08 10.15 4.05
CA LYS A 55 8.26 11.01 3.85
C LYS A 55 9.25 10.36 2.88
N GLY A 56 9.42 9.05 3.00
CA GLY A 56 10.31 8.29 2.12
C GLY A 56 9.82 8.17 0.68
N VAL A 57 8.52 7.93 0.50
CA VAL A 57 7.87 7.91 -0.81
C VAL A 57 8.16 9.19 -1.58
N GLU A 58 7.94 10.35 -0.94
CA GLU A 58 8.19 11.66 -1.54
C GLU A 58 9.69 11.93 -1.77
N ALA A 59 10.50 11.79 -0.72
CA ALA A 59 11.91 12.18 -0.77
C ALA A 59 12.78 11.25 -1.64
N GLN A 60 12.45 9.96 -1.70
CA GLN A 60 13.18 8.96 -2.49
C GLN A 60 12.49 8.55 -3.80
N LYS A 61 11.33 9.14 -4.13
CA LYS A 61 10.53 8.79 -5.32
C LYS A 61 10.21 7.29 -5.36
N ALA A 62 9.86 6.73 -4.21
CA ALA A 62 9.54 5.31 -4.09
C ALA A 62 8.07 5.06 -4.46
N CYS A 63 7.77 3.90 -5.04
CA CYS A 63 6.41 3.42 -5.18
C CYS A 63 6.06 2.59 -3.94
N VAL A 64 4.96 2.91 -3.25
CA VAL A 64 4.49 2.18 -2.08
C VAL A 64 3.29 1.30 -2.43
N ILE A 65 3.34 0.04 -2.02
CA ILE A 65 2.19 -0.86 -1.90
C ILE A 65 1.84 -0.91 -0.41
N SER A 66 0.77 -0.25 0.02
CA SER A 66 0.38 -0.22 1.44
C SER A 66 -0.77 -1.17 1.73
N CYS A 67 -0.55 -1.98 2.76
CA CYS A 67 -1.47 -2.98 3.26
C CYS A 67 -2.07 -2.52 4.58
N GLY A 68 -3.39 -2.60 4.69
CA GLY A 68 -4.12 -2.41 5.93
C GLY A 68 -5.18 -3.47 6.08
N ASN A 69 -5.52 -3.78 7.33
CA ASN A 69 -6.67 -4.61 7.64
C ASN A 69 -7.21 -4.34 9.04
N SER A 70 -8.45 -4.79 9.25
CA SER A 70 -9.14 -4.86 10.52
C SER A 70 -9.43 -6.34 10.86
N ALA A 71 -10.48 -6.62 11.63
CA ALA A 71 -10.87 -7.99 11.96
C ALA A 71 -11.34 -8.80 10.73
N THR A 72 -12.08 -8.15 9.82
CA THR A 72 -12.74 -8.79 8.67
C THR A 72 -12.56 -8.06 7.34
N PHE A 73 -12.04 -6.83 7.36
CA PHE A 73 -11.83 -6.03 6.16
C PHE A 73 -10.34 -5.82 5.91
N GLY A 74 -9.94 -5.76 4.65
CA GLY A 74 -8.58 -5.45 4.23
C GLY A 74 -8.57 -4.49 3.06
N GLN A 75 -7.46 -3.78 2.91
CA GLN A 75 -7.19 -2.93 1.78
C GLN A 75 -5.72 -3.01 1.38
N VAL A 76 -5.49 -2.97 0.07
CA VAL A 76 -4.18 -2.82 -0.53
C VAL A 76 -4.24 -1.69 -1.53
N THR A 77 -3.33 -0.73 -1.39
CA THR A 77 -3.19 0.40 -2.31
C THR A 77 -1.84 0.40 -2.96
N ILE A 78 -1.74 1.02 -4.15
CA ILE A 78 -0.46 1.30 -4.80
C ILE A 78 -0.43 2.79 -5.19
N GLY A 79 0.65 3.47 -4.82
CA GLY A 79 0.83 4.89 -5.16
C GLY A 79 2.26 5.38 -4.95
N ASP A 80 2.54 6.58 -5.41
CA ASP A 80 3.89 7.16 -5.41
C ASP A 80 3.91 8.67 -5.13
N THR A 81 2.76 9.33 -5.01
CA THR A 81 2.70 10.77 -4.79
C THR A 81 1.58 11.20 -3.85
N GLY A 82 1.87 12.22 -3.05
CA GLY A 82 0.98 13.03 -2.24
C GLY A 82 0.72 14.41 -2.85
N ASP A 83 1.35 14.74 -3.99
CA ASP A 83 1.21 16.02 -4.67
C ASP A 83 -0.12 16.09 -5.42
N ARG A 84 -1.06 16.83 -4.84
CA ARG A 84 -2.41 17.04 -5.39
C ARG A 84 -2.39 17.83 -6.69
N GLU A 85 -1.49 18.77 -6.87
CA GLU A 85 -1.40 19.57 -8.10
C GLU A 85 -0.90 18.70 -9.25
N GLN A 86 0.13 17.88 -8.99
CA GLN A 86 0.63 16.89 -9.94
C GLN A 86 -0.46 15.88 -10.34
N LEU A 87 -1.21 15.36 -9.37
CA LEU A 87 -2.33 14.45 -9.63
C LEU A 87 -3.44 15.14 -10.43
N ALA A 88 -3.84 16.36 -10.07
CA ALA A 88 -4.87 17.11 -10.78
C ALA A 88 -4.47 17.40 -12.24
N ALA A 89 -3.23 17.82 -12.47
CA ALA A 89 -2.69 18.04 -13.82
C ALA A 89 -2.65 16.75 -14.64
N MET A 90 -2.30 15.62 -13.99
CA MET A 90 -2.27 14.30 -14.62
C MET A 90 -3.68 13.83 -15.00
N ILE A 91 -4.65 13.93 -14.10
CA ILE A 91 -6.06 13.59 -14.36
C ILE A 91 -6.60 14.45 -15.52
N ALA A 92 -6.40 15.77 -15.49
CA ALA A 92 -6.83 16.66 -16.56
C ALA A 92 -6.20 16.30 -17.92
N SER A 93 -4.93 15.85 -17.92
CA SER A 93 -4.27 15.37 -19.14
C SER A 93 -4.89 14.08 -19.68
N MET A 94 -5.29 13.15 -18.81
CA MET A 94 -5.97 11.91 -19.22
C MET A 94 -7.33 12.22 -19.85
N GLU A 95 -8.11 13.13 -19.29
CA GLU A 95 -9.44 13.51 -19.81
C GLU A 95 -9.37 14.25 -21.14
N ALA A 96 -8.38 15.15 -21.30
CA ALA A 96 -8.17 15.84 -22.56
C ALA A 96 -7.86 14.86 -23.71
N GLU A 97 -7.29 13.70 -23.40
CA GLU A 97 -6.96 12.64 -24.36
C GLU A 97 -8.12 11.69 -24.68
N GLU A 98 -9.19 11.66 -23.88
CA GLU A 98 -10.44 10.95 -24.20
C GLU A 98 -11.21 11.61 -25.36
N THR A 99 -10.68 12.70 -25.94
CA THR A 99 -11.19 13.33 -27.15
C THR A 99 -11.04 12.37 -28.37
N PRO A 100 -12.10 12.10 -29.16
CA PRO A 100 -12.14 11.07 -30.21
C PRO A 100 -11.05 11.13 -31.30
N SER A 101 -10.38 12.27 -31.47
CA SER A 101 -9.36 12.48 -32.50
C SER A 101 -8.02 11.79 -32.20
N ARG A 102 -7.70 11.51 -30.93
CA ARG A 102 -6.40 10.92 -30.52
C ARG A 102 -6.45 9.42 -30.19
N LEU A 103 -7.64 8.87 -29.95
CA LEU A 103 -7.88 7.41 -29.89
C LEU A 103 -7.49 6.69 -31.20
N ARG A 104 -7.45 7.41 -32.33
CA ARG A 104 -7.04 6.87 -33.64
C ARG A 104 -5.59 6.39 -33.70
N ASP A 105 -4.72 6.92 -32.85
CA ASP A 105 -3.29 6.54 -32.85
C ASP A 105 -2.96 5.44 -31.83
N GLY A 106 -3.95 4.94 -31.08
CA GLY A 106 -3.78 3.84 -30.12
C GLY A 106 -2.86 4.16 -28.92
N LEU A 107 -2.41 5.40 -28.78
CA LEU A 107 -1.55 5.88 -27.70
C LEU A 107 -2.41 6.38 -26.53
N PHE A 108 -2.80 5.48 -25.63
CA PHE A 108 -3.21 5.89 -24.29
C PHE A 108 -1.96 6.37 -23.54
N ARG A 109 -1.95 7.62 -23.06
CA ARG A 109 -0.87 8.06 -22.19
C ARG A 109 -0.99 7.32 -20.86
N PRO A 110 0.04 6.59 -20.40
CA PRO A 110 -0.03 5.86 -19.16
C PRO A 110 -0.17 6.85 -18.00
N CYS A 111 -1.05 6.51 -17.04
CA CYS A 111 -1.10 7.17 -15.74
C CYS A 111 0.29 7.04 -15.09
N ARG A 112 0.94 8.17 -14.84
CA ARG A 112 2.34 8.21 -14.38
C ARG A 112 2.49 8.23 -12.87
N HIS A 113 1.46 8.71 -12.19
CA HIS A 113 1.45 8.93 -10.76
C HIS A 113 0.10 8.51 -10.20
N LEU A 114 0.13 7.84 -9.06
CA LEU A 114 -1.04 7.37 -8.34
C LEU A 114 -0.99 7.94 -6.91
N PRO A 115 -2.15 8.33 -6.35
CA PRO A 115 -2.20 8.81 -4.98
C PRO A 115 -1.71 7.72 -4.04
N HIS A 116 -0.72 8.04 -3.21
CA HIS A 116 -0.30 7.13 -2.15
C HIS A 116 -1.38 7.03 -1.06
N PHE A 117 -1.30 6.01 -0.22
CA PHE A 117 -2.32 5.73 0.81
C PHE A 117 -2.61 6.91 1.75
N GLY A 118 -1.64 7.80 2.01
CA GLY A 118 -1.87 8.99 2.85
C GLY A 118 -2.84 10.03 2.28
N LEU A 119 -3.08 10.02 0.97
CA LEU A 119 -4.14 10.82 0.33
C LEU A 119 -5.46 10.07 0.26
N LEU A 120 -5.43 8.74 0.25
CA LEU A 120 -6.62 7.90 0.14
C LEU A 120 -7.28 7.65 1.50
N TYR A 121 -6.47 7.53 2.54
CA TYR A 121 -6.85 7.20 3.90
C TYR A 121 -6.03 8.03 4.92
N PRO A 122 -6.24 9.36 5.02
CA PRO A 122 -5.48 10.21 5.93
C PRO A 122 -5.64 9.83 7.41
N GLU A 123 -6.76 9.21 7.77
CA GLU A 123 -7.02 8.69 9.11
C GLU A 123 -5.97 7.66 9.56
N LEU A 124 -5.29 6.98 8.62
CA LEU A 124 -4.20 6.04 8.92
C LEU A 124 -2.93 6.74 9.44
N LEU A 125 -2.83 8.06 9.28
CA LEU A 125 -1.73 8.90 9.74
C LEU A 125 -2.00 9.52 11.11
N GLU A 126 -3.21 9.33 11.63
CA GLU A 126 -3.60 9.78 12.95
C GLU A 126 -3.49 8.63 13.97
N PRO A 127 -3.22 8.94 15.26
CA PRO A 127 -3.27 7.95 16.31
C PRO A 127 -4.65 7.29 16.37
N GLU A 128 -4.70 5.97 16.53
CA GLU A 128 -5.96 5.30 16.84
C GLU A 128 -6.53 5.88 18.14
N PRO A 129 -7.84 6.15 18.20
CA PRO A 129 -8.46 6.59 19.44
C PRO A 129 -8.16 5.55 20.53
N PRO A 130 -7.86 5.98 21.76
CA PRO A 130 -7.60 5.05 22.84
C PRO A 130 -8.83 4.15 23.01
N LYS A 131 -8.69 2.87 22.65
CA LYS A 131 -9.48 1.81 23.28
C LYS A 131 -9.26 2.02 24.77
N THR A 132 -10.34 2.09 25.54
CA THR A 132 -10.40 2.43 26.97
C THR A 132 -9.08 2.16 27.71
N ALA A 133 -8.64 3.07 28.59
CA ALA A 133 -7.28 3.12 29.20
C ALA A 133 -6.75 1.84 29.88
N THR A 134 -7.50 0.74 29.86
CA THR A 134 -7.23 -0.58 30.40
C THR A 134 -7.00 -1.67 29.35
N GLU A 135 -7.23 -1.43 28.06
CA GLU A 135 -7.03 -2.44 27.01
C GLU A 135 -5.62 -2.34 26.37
N PRO A 136 -4.85 -3.44 26.32
CA PRO A 136 -3.56 -3.44 25.66
C PRO A 136 -3.70 -3.23 24.14
N GLN A 137 -2.77 -2.47 23.54
CA GLN A 137 -2.65 -2.37 22.09
C GLN A 137 -2.07 -3.69 21.55
N LEU A 138 -2.93 -4.54 21.00
CA LEU A 138 -2.56 -5.84 20.44
C LEU A 138 -2.22 -5.71 18.95
N SER A 139 -1.13 -6.35 18.53
CA SER A 139 -0.76 -6.51 17.12
C SER A 139 -1.69 -7.50 16.41
N CYS A 140 -1.73 -7.45 15.07
CA CYS A 140 -2.50 -8.40 14.26
C CYS A 140 -2.19 -9.88 14.60
N GLY A 141 -0.92 -10.20 14.92
CA GLY A 141 -0.54 -11.55 15.34
C GLY A 141 -1.12 -11.96 16.69
N GLU A 142 -1.29 -11.02 17.62
CA GLU A 142 -1.92 -11.26 18.92
C GLU A 142 -3.44 -11.36 18.79
N LEU A 143 -4.06 -10.49 17.98
CA LEU A 143 -5.50 -10.57 17.66
C LEU A 143 -5.85 -11.91 17.02
N LEU A 144 -5.00 -12.41 16.12
CA LEU A 144 -5.16 -13.74 15.52
C LEU A 144 -5.08 -14.85 16.58
N ALA A 145 -4.13 -14.75 17.52
CA ALA A 145 -3.99 -15.73 18.60
C ALA A 145 -5.20 -15.73 19.56
N LEU A 146 -5.88 -14.59 19.70
CA LEU A 146 -7.13 -14.45 20.46
C LEU A 146 -8.39 -14.80 19.65
N GLY A 147 -8.26 -15.06 18.35
CA GLY A 147 -9.40 -15.32 17.46
C GLY A 147 -10.22 -14.07 17.09
N GLU A 148 -9.70 -12.88 17.36
CA GLU A 148 -10.36 -11.59 17.08
C GLU A 148 -10.13 -11.10 15.65
N GLN A 149 -9.10 -11.61 14.97
CA GLN A 149 -8.87 -11.38 13.54
C GLN A 149 -9.04 -12.68 12.75
N HIS A 150 -9.72 -12.61 11.60
CA HIS A 150 -9.91 -13.78 10.76
C HIS A 150 -8.57 -14.29 10.21
N PRO A 151 -8.23 -15.59 10.34
CA PRO A 151 -6.91 -16.14 9.98
C PRO A 151 -6.52 -15.91 8.53
N LEU A 152 -7.49 -15.99 7.62
CA LEU A 152 -7.25 -15.85 6.18
C LEU A 152 -7.05 -14.40 5.72
N LEU A 153 -7.33 -13.40 6.56
CA LEU A 153 -7.33 -12.00 6.14
C LEU A 153 -5.91 -11.50 5.82
N ASN A 154 -4.95 -11.77 6.71
CA ASN A 154 -3.54 -11.41 6.50
C ASN A 154 -2.98 -12.08 5.23
N GLU A 155 -3.37 -13.33 4.97
CA GLU A 155 -2.92 -14.08 3.80
C GLU A 155 -3.50 -13.51 2.49
N GLN A 156 -4.79 -13.18 2.47
CA GLN A 156 -5.42 -12.58 1.30
C GLN A 156 -4.87 -11.18 0.99
N VAL A 157 -4.68 -10.34 2.01
CA VAL A 157 -4.04 -9.02 1.85
C VAL A 157 -2.61 -9.17 1.31
N SER A 158 -1.83 -10.10 1.87
CA SER A 158 -0.47 -10.38 1.39
C SER A 158 -0.45 -10.86 -0.06
N LEU A 159 -1.41 -11.68 -0.47
CA LEU A 159 -1.53 -12.17 -1.85
C LEU A 159 -1.87 -11.04 -2.83
N ILE A 160 -2.77 -10.13 -2.45
CA ILE A 160 -3.11 -8.97 -3.27
C ILE A 160 -1.88 -8.06 -3.42
N ALA A 161 -1.15 -7.78 -2.34
CA ALA A 161 0.08 -6.99 -2.38
C ALA A 161 1.16 -7.64 -3.26
N ALA A 162 1.35 -8.95 -3.13
CA ALA A 162 2.24 -9.73 -3.98
C ALA A 162 1.82 -9.66 -5.46
N GLY A 163 0.51 -9.61 -5.75
CA GLY A 163 -0.03 -9.41 -7.09
C GLY A 163 0.36 -8.06 -7.70
N TYR A 164 0.28 -6.97 -6.94
CA TYR A 164 0.77 -5.65 -7.39
C TYR A 164 2.28 -5.65 -7.61
N LEU A 165 3.05 -6.23 -6.67
CA LEU A 165 4.50 -6.36 -6.79
C LEU A 165 4.88 -7.15 -8.04
N PHE A 166 4.23 -8.29 -8.27
CA PHE A 166 4.47 -9.13 -9.45
C PHE A 166 4.23 -8.34 -10.74
N LYS A 167 3.14 -7.58 -10.82
CA LYS A 167 2.86 -6.73 -11.98
C LYS A 167 3.94 -5.66 -12.20
N LEU A 168 4.42 -5.00 -11.14
CA LEU A 168 5.53 -4.04 -11.23
C LEU A 168 6.81 -4.71 -11.76
N LEU A 169 7.23 -5.81 -11.14
CA LEU A 169 8.47 -6.51 -11.48
C LEU A 169 8.46 -7.09 -12.90
N HIS A 170 7.31 -7.58 -13.35
CA HIS A 170 7.13 -8.16 -14.68
C HIS A 170 6.62 -7.17 -15.73
N ARG A 171 6.52 -5.87 -15.40
CA ARG A 171 6.01 -4.82 -16.30
C ARG A 171 4.65 -5.16 -16.91
N GLN A 172 3.79 -5.81 -16.13
CA GLN A 172 2.41 -6.06 -16.52
C GLN A 172 1.55 -4.82 -16.22
N PRO A 173 0.50 -4.58 -17.02
CA PRO A 173 -0.41 -3.48 -16.77
C PRO A 173 -1.02 -3.55 -15.36
N ILE A 174 -0.86 -2.45 -14.62
CA ILE A 174 -1.61 -2.18 -13.39
C ILE A 174 -2.81 -1.35 -13.81
N ILE A 175 -4.00 -1.87 -13.58
CA ILE A 175 -5.28 -1.27 -14.04
C ILE A 175 -6.15 -0.78 -12.88
N SER A 176 -5.71 -0.99 -11.64
CA SER A 176 -6.38 -0.56 -10.41
C SER A 176 -5.37 -0.05 -9.40
N PHE A 177 -5.75 0.92 -8.58
CA PHE A 177 -4.84 1.53 -7.59
C PHE A 177 -5.26 1.29 -6.13
N VAL A 178 -6.48 0.79 -5.93
CA VAL A 178 -6.99 0.30 -4.65
C VAL A 178 -7.65 -1.05 -4.87
N THR A 179 -7.41 -1.99 -3.97
CA THR A 179 -8.17 -3.23 -3.85
C THR A 179 -8.60 -3.41 -2.40
N THR A 180 -9.90 -3.55 -2.17
CA THR A 180 -10.49 -3.85 -0.87
C THR A 180 -10.99 -5.28 -0.82
N LEU A 181 -11.01 -5.82 0.38
CA LEU A 181 -11.42 -7.17 0.70
C LEU A 181 -12.37 -7.12 1.89
N ASP A 182 -13.48 -7.83 1.78
CA ASP A 182 -14.38 -8.14 2.87
C ASP A 182 -14.49 -9.66 2.96
N ILE A 183 -13.88 -10.23 4.01
CA ILE A 183 -13.83 -11.68 4.17
C ILE A 183 -15.16 -12.26 4.64
N HIS A 184 -15.99 -11.47 5.30
CA HIS A 184 -17.30 -11.90 5.76
C HIS A 184 -18.24 -12.08 4.58
N ASN A 185 -18.22 -11.13 3.65
CA ASN A 185 -19.07 -11.16 2.46
C ASN A 185 -18.38 -11.81 1.25
N LEU A 186 -17.15 -12.31 1.41
CA LEU A 186 -16.32 -12.91 0.36
C LEU A 186 -16.20 -11.99 -0.87
N ALA A 187 -16.09 -10.69 -0.63
CA ALA A 187 -16.06 -9.68 -1.68
C ALA A 187 -14.64 -9.12 -1.84
N VAL A 188 -14.19 -9.02 -3.09
CA VAL A 188 -12.96 -8.32 -3.47
C VAL A 188 -13.31 -7.31 -4.53
N THR A 189 -13.03 -6.05 -4.26
CA THR A 189 -13.35 -4.94 -5.16
C THR A 189 -12.09 -4.16 -5.47
N SER A 190 -11.84 -3.87 -6.74
CA SER A 190 -10.72 -3.04 -7.17
C SER A 190 -11.23 -1.76 -7.82
N ILE A 191 -10.67 -0.61 -7.45
CA ILE A 191 -10.95 0.68 -8.06
C ILE A 191 -10.05 0.84 -9.29
N PRO A 192 -10.62 0.94 -10.50
CA PRO A 192 -9.82 1.03 -11.71
C PRO A 192 -9.13 2.40 -11.83
N ILE A 193 -8.00 2.44 -12.54
CA ILE A 193 -7.28 3.68 -12.84
C ILE A 193 -8.02 4.40 -13.98
N LEU A 194 -9.03 5.17 -13.62
CA LEU A 194 -9.80 6.02 -14.52
C LEU A 194 -9.81 7.45 -13.98
N PRO A 195 -9.90 8.49 -14.84
CA PRO A 195 -9.95 9.88 -14.38
C PRO A 195 -11.07 10.15 -13.37
N SER A 196 -12.26 9.57 -13.60
CA SER A 196 -13.42 9.69 -12.69
C SER A 196 -13.13 9.12 -11.31
N GLU A 197 -12.53 7.93 -11.25
CA GLU A 197 -12.23 7.22 -10.01
C GLU A 197 -11.10 7.89 -9.24
N LEU A 198 -10.06 8.34 -9.93
CA LEU A 198 -8.96 9.12 -9.33
C LEU A 198 -9.50 10.43 -8.74
N ARG A 199 -10.41 11.12 -9.44
CA ARG A 199 -11.05 12.32 -8.92
C ARG A 199 -11.92 12.02 -7.70
N ALA A 200 -12.74 10.97 -7.77
CA ALA A 200 -13.61 10.58 -6.66
C ALA A 200 -12.78 10.24 -5.40
N ALA A 201 -11.71 9.48 -5.56
CA ALA A 201 -10.78 9.15 -4.48
C ALA A 201 -10.13 10.37 -3.83
N LEU A 202 -9.91 11.46 -4.59
CA LEU A 202 -9.34 12.71 -4.09
C LEU A 202 -10.36 13.71 -3.55
N ALA A 203 -11.66 13.51 -3.84
CA ALA A 203 -12.74 14.42 -3.49
C ALA A 203 -13.31 14.22 -2.07
N HIS A 204 -12.99 13.12 -1.41
CA HIS A 204 -13.46 12.78 -0.06
C HIS A 204 -12.66 13.45 1.08
N LEU A 205 -11.88 14.49 0.78
CA LEU A 205 -11.04 15.23 1.72
C LEU A 205 -11.26 16.75 1.64
#